data_AF-A0A963XHN0-F1
#
_entry.id   AF-A0A963XHN0-F1
#
_cell.length_a   1.000
_cell.length_b   1.000
_cell.length_c   1.000
_cell.angle_alpha   90.00
_cell.angle_beta   90.00
_cell.angle_gamma   90.00
#
_symmetry.space_group_name_H-M   'P 1'
#
loop_
_entity.id
_entity.type
_entity.pdbx_description
1 polymer ?
#
loop_
_entity_poly.entity_id
_entity_poly.type
_entity_poly.pdbx_seq_one_letter_code
_entity_poly.pdbx_strand_id
1 'polypeptide(L)'
;MSRLLERSVRFTRPGQYVLNMLLFLIAASAVVYYMSPWSPAPSNILVDAFNANPALNGLILGVLSIGIIYNLRQAGVISPAIRWVEAFRETVDARRSRLPRPPMLIGAMVKLLLDADERGGRLTPESTRAILDSIGTRMDEGREMGRYIGHLLVFLGLLGTFWGLIETVNGVVETISGLGVTGGDPETAITQLITNLKAPLSGMGTAFSSSLFGLSGSLVVGFLDLQSSQAQGRFYTDLEDWLSGMTDTRAGAPGKTTMSADDGDAFYSLEAAIAAGAEAMIKAQAHEIGELKDEIRALNRSIIRRGGE
;
A
#
# COMPACT_ATOMS: atom_id res chain seq x y z
N MET A 1 -42.56 3.61 -0.61
CA MET A 1 -41.39 2.72 -0.81
C MET A 1 -40.11 3.56 -0.78
N SER A 2 -39.89 4.33 0.29
CA SER A 2 -38.89 5.42 0.34
C SER A 2 -38.22 5.58 1.72
N ARG A 3 -38.48 4.70 2.69
CA ARG A 3 -37.97 4.81 4.07
C ARG A 3 -37.08 3.64 4.54
N LEU A 4 -36.62 2.77 3.63
CA LEU A 4 -35.81 1.60 4.01
C LEU A 4 -34.38 1.61 3.44
N LEU A 5 -33.98 2.67 2.72
CA LEU A 5 -32.59 2.94 2.33
C LEU A 5 -31.80 3.69 3.43
N GLU A 6 -32.34 3.74 4.65
CA GLU A 6 -31.93 4.71 5.68
C GLU A 6 -30.89 4.18 6.67
N ARG A 7 -30.30 2.99 6.45
CA ARG A 7 -28.99 2.70 7.05
C ARG A 7 -27.93 3.35 6.16
N SER A 8 -27.90 4.68 6.19
CA SER A 8 -26.92 5.46 5.44
C SER A 8 -25.53 5.20 6.03
N VAL A 9 -24.78 4.25 5.47
CA VAL A 9 -23.34 4.17 5.71
C VAL A 9 -22.79 5.53 5.29
N ARG A 10 -22.27 6.29 6.26
CA ARG A 10 -21.64 7.59 6.02
C ARG A 10 -20.18 7.32 5.75
N PHE A 11 -19.77 7.49 4.50
CA PHE A 11 -18.37 7.42 4.13
C PHE A 11 -17.60 8.48 4.91
N THR A 12 -16.57 8.05 5.64
CA THR A 12 -15.76 9.00 6.39
C THR A 12 -14.87 9.76 5.42
N ARG A 13 -14.99 11.09 5.38
CA ARG A 13 -14.18 11.91 4.47
C ARG A 13 -12.69 11.76 4.81
N PRO A 14 -11.84 11.34 3.85
CA PRO A 14 -10.41 11.12 4.09
C PRO A 14 -9.61 12.43 4.18
N GLY A 15 -10.30 13.58 4.10
CA GLY A 15 -9.68 14.90 4.16
C GLY A 15 -8.84 15.11 5.42
N GLN A 16 -9.20 14.49 6.54
CA GLN A 16 -8.39 14.56 7.76
C GLN A 16 -7.03 13.89 7.60
N TYR A 17 -6.94 12.76 6.89
CA TYR A 17 -5.66 12.08 6.66
C TYR A 17 -4.74 12.91 5.77
N VAL A 18 -5.29 13.45 4.67
CA VAL A 18 -4.54 14.35 3.78
C VAL A 18 -4.09 15.60 4.53
N LEU A 19 -4.96 16.18 5.37
CA LEU A 19 -4.60 17.33 6.21
C LEU A 19 -3.47 16.99 7.19
N ASN A 20 -3.55 15.85 7.89
CA ASN A 20 -2.51 15.41 8.80
C ASN A 20 -1.16 15.19 8.08
N MET A 21 -1.19 14.63 6.87
CA MET A 21 -0.01 14.46 6.02
C MET A 21 0.60 15.82 5.66
N LEU A 22 -0.22 16.79 5.24
CA LEU A 22 0.24 18.14 4.92
C LEU A 22 0.80 18.87 6.15
N LEU A 23 0.13 18.77 7.30
CA LEU A 23 0.60 19.35 8.56
C LEU A 23 1.95 18.77 8.98
N PHE A 24 2.11 17.44 8.87
CA PHE A 24 3.37 16.78 9.15
C PHE A 24 4.48 17.21 8.18
N LEU A 25 4.18 17.31 6.89
CA LEU A 25 5.14 17.81 5.90
C LEU A 25 5.54 19.26 6.18
N ILE A 26 4.59 20.13 6.54
CA ILE A 26 4.89 21.51 6.95
C ILE A 26 5.81 21.51 8.17
N ALA A 27 5.53 20.69 9.19
CA ALA A 27 6.38 20.59 10.37
C ALA A 27 7.79 20.08 10.03
N ALA A 28 7.91 19.04 9.22
CA ALA A 28 9.20 18.52 8.76
C ALA A 28 9.98 19.55 7.93
N SER A 29 9.30 20.25 7.01
CA SER A 29 9.90 21.34 6.24
C SER A 29 10.30 22.51 7.12
N ALA A 30 9.57 22.82 8.20
CA ALA A 30 9.95 23.85 9.15
C ALA A 30 11.24 23.49 9.91
N VAL A 31 11.42 22.21 10.29
CA VAL A 31 12.68 21.73 10.88
C VAL A 31 13.84 21.88 9.90
N VAL A 32 13.66 21.44 8.66
CA VAL A 32 14.68 21.58 7.60
C VAL A 32 14.99 23.06 7.33
N TYR A 33 13.97 23.92 7.32
CA TYR A 33 14.14 25.36 7.16
C TYR A 33 14.91 26.00 8.32
N TYR A 34 14.64 25.59 9.56
CA TYR A 34 15.37 26.10 10.73
C TYR A 34 16.84 25.64 10.77
N MET A 35 17.16 24.48 10.19
CA MET A 35 18.53 24.01 10.02
C MET A 35 19.22 24.56 8.76
N SER A 36 18.47 25.17 7.85
CA SER A 36 18.98 25.73 6.61
C SER A 36 19.65 27.08 6.85
N PRO A 37 20.62 27.50 6.02
CA PRO A 37 21.25 28.83 6.09
C PRO A 37 20.28 30.01 5.97
N TRP A 38 19.01 29.76 5.62
CA TRP A 38 17.93 30.76 5.57
C TRP A 38 17.24 31.00 6.93
N SER A 39 17.63 30.28 7.98
CA SER A 39 17.12 30.39 9.34
C SER A 39 17.64 31.65 10.06
N PRO A 40 16.92 32.16 11.09
CA PRO A 40 17.41 33.24 11.95
C PRO A 40 18.79 32.98 12.61
N ALA A 41 19.21 31.71 12.72
CA ALA A 41 20.56 31.30 13.10
C ALA A 41 21.16 30.39 12.01
N PRO A 42 21.99 30.91 11.10
CA PRO A 42 22.46 30.14 9.94
C PRO A 42 23.45 29.05 10.36
N SER A 43 23.11 27.79 10.07
CA SER A 43 24.02 26.65 10.15
C SER A 43 24.30 26.09 8.76
N ASN A 44 25.57 25.97 8.38
CA ASN A 44 25.97 25.38 7.09
C ASN A 44 25.92 23.84 7.11
N ILE A 45 25.64 23.23 8.27
CA ILE A 45 25.67 21.79 8.49
C ILE A 45 24.86 21.01 7.44
N LEU A 46 23.66 21.49 7.08
CA LEU A 46 22.81 20.79 6.12
C LEU A 46 23.38 20.84 4.69
N VAL A 47 23.98 21.97 4.33
CA VAL A 47 24.62 22.18 3.02
C VAL A 47 25.92 21.39 2.93
N ASP A 48 26.72 21.41 3.98
CA ASP A 48 27.97 20.64 4.08
C ASP A 48 27.67 19.13 4.04
N ALA A 49 26.64 18.68 4.78
CA ALA A 49 26.16 17.30 4.76
C ALA A 49 25.68 16.88 3.37
N PHE A 50 24.94 17.75 2.66
CA PHE A 50 24.50 17.46 1.30
C PHE A 50 25.68 17.38 0.33
N ASN A 51 26.60 18.35 0.42
CA ASN A 51 27.76 18.46 -0.46
C ASN A 51 28.82 17.38 -0.20
N ALA A 52 28.76 16.66 0.92
CA ALA A 52 29.64 15.53 1.19
C ALA A 52 29.47 14.40 0.15
N ASN A 53 28.24 14.13 -0.30
CA ASN A 53 27.98 13.22 -1.41
C ASN A 53 26.79 13.72 -2.25
N PRO A 54 27.01 14.69 -3.17
CA PRO A 54 25.92 15.35 -3.89
C PRO A 54 25.10 14.38 -4.76
N ALA A 55 25.76 13.38 -5.34
CA ALA A 55 25.11 12.41 -6.21
C ALA A 55 24.15 11.51 -5.43
N LEU A 56 24.62 10.91 -4.33
CA LEU A 56 23.81 10.01 -3.51
C LEU A 56 22.74 10.78 -2.73
N ASN A 57 23.10 11.89 -2.09
CA ASN A 57 22.13 12.72 -1.37
C ASN A 57 21.08 13.31 -2.31
N GLY A 58 21.46 13.72 -3.52
CA GLY A 58 20.53 14.15 -4.57
C GLY A 58 19.56 13.03 -4.96
N LEU A 59 20.05 11.80 -5.11
CA LEU A 59 19.21 10.63 -5.38
C LEU A 59 18.25 10.33 -4.21
N ILE A 60 18.72 10.40 -2.95
CA ILE A 60 17.87 10.26 -1.76
C ILE A 60 16.74 11.30 -1.78
N LEU A 61 17.05 12.58 -2.02
CA LEU A 61 16.04 13.64 -2.11
C LEU A 61 15.06 13.43 -3.28
N GLY A 62 15.55 12.91 -4.40
CA GLY A 62 14.71 12.55 -5.55
C GLY A 62 13.71 11.45 -5.20
N VAL A 63 14.19 10.35 -4.61
CA VAL A 63 13.34 9.23 -4.16
C VAL A 63 12.37 9.69 -3.08
N LEU A 64 12.81 10.51 -2.13
CA LEU A 64 11.96 11.11 -1.09
C LEU A 64 10.83 11.93 -1.71
N SER A 65 11.14 12.78 -2.68
CA SER A 65 10.15 13.61 -3.38
C SER A 65 9.11 12.74 -4.11
N ILE A 66 9.56 11.70 -4.81
CA ILE A 66 8.68 10.72 -5.44
C ILE A 66 7.78 10.04 -4.39
N GLY A 67 8.35 9.61 -3.25
CA GLY A 67 7.61 8.99 -2.16
C GLY A 67 6.54 9.90 -1.55
N ILE A 68 6.87 11.18 -1.34
CA ILE A 68 5.91 12.18 -0.84
C ILE A 68 4.76 12.36 -1.83
N ILE A 69 5.08 12.59 -3.11
CA ILE A 69 4.07 12.77 -4.16
C ILE A 69 3.19 11.52 -4.29
N TYR A 70 3.81 10.33 -4.29
CA TYR A 70 3.11 9.07 -4.40
C TYR A 70 2.08 8.88 -3.28
N ASN A 71 2.49 9.04 -2.02
CA ASN A 71 1.61 8.86 -0.86
C ASN A 71 0.49 9.91 -0.82
N LEU A 72 0.79 11.17 -1.14
CA LEU A 72 -0.22 12.23 -1.23
C LEU A 72 -1.25 11.94 -2.33
N ARG A 73 -0.81 11.48 -3.50
CA ARG A 73 -1.71 11.06 -4.58
C ARG A 73 -2.57 9.89 -4.14
N GLN A 74 -2.00 8.89 -3.49
CA GLN A 74 -2.69 7.69 -3.05
C GLN A 74 -3.80 8.02 -2.03
N ALA A 75 -3.52 8.85 -1.03
CA ALA A 75 -4.53 9.35 -0.09
C ALA A 75 -5.58 10.25 -0.77
N GLY A 76 -5.16 11.07 -1.75
CA GLY A 76 -6.03 11.99 -2.48
C GLY A 76 -7.06 11.29 -3.39
N VAL A 77 -6.73 10.13 -3.96
CA VAL A 77 -7.59 9.37 -4.90
C VAL A 77 -8.88 8.84 -4.24
N ILE A 78 -8.89 8.68 -2.90
CA ILE A 78 -10.06 8.21 -2.16
C ILE A 78 -11.20 9.24 -2.18
N SER A 79 -10.87 10.54 -2.15
CA SER A 79 -11.89 11.61 -2.11
C SER A 79 -12.81 11.59 -3.35
N PRO A 80 -12.29 11.53 -4.59
CA PRO A 80 -13.12 11.30 -5.77
C PRO A 80 -13.94 10.01 -5.72
N ALA A 81 -13.40 8.93 -5.14
CA ALA A 81 -14.10 7.63 -5.06
C ALA A 81 -15.33 7.70 -4.17
N ILE A 82 -15.22 8.33 -3.00
CA ILE A 82 -16.35 8.58 -2.11
C ILE A 82 -17.41 9.44 -2.80
N ARG A 83 -17.00 10.56 -3.43
CA ARG A 83 -17.93 11.43 -4.16
C ARG A 83 -18.67 10.69 -5.28
N TRP A 84 -17.99 9.76 -5.96
CA TRP A 84 -18.62 8.95 -7.00
C TRP A 84 -19.69 8.01 -6.40
N VAL A 85 -19.38 7.33 -5.29
CA VAL A 85 -20.34 6.44 -4.61
C VAL A 85 -21.52 7.21 -4.03
N GLU A 86 -21.27 8.38 -3.42
CA GLU A 86 -22.32 9.28 -2.93
C GLU A 86 -23.22 9.74 -4.09
N ALA A 87 -22.64 10.22 -5.20
CA ALA A 87 -23.39 10.61 -6.38
C ALA A 87 -24.20 9.45 -6.98
N PHE A 88 -23.64 8.24 -7.01
CA PHE A 88 -24.32 7.03 -7.47
C PHE A 88 -25.55 6.69 -6.63
N ARG A 89 -25.46 6.85 -5.30
CA ARG A 89 -26.58 6.64 -4.37
C ARG A 89 -27.68 7.69 -4.52
N GLU A 90 -27.31 8.93 -4.80
CA GLU A 90 -28.25 10.05 -4.92
C GLU A 90 -28.91 10.15 -6.31
N THR A 91 -28.26 9.63 -7.35
CA THR A 91 -28.84 9.62 -8.70
C THR A 91 -30.01 8.64 -8.81
N VAL A 92 -31.21 9.21 -8.95
CA VAL A 92 -32.46 8.50 -9.27
C VAL A 92 -32.70 8.40 -10.79
N ASP A 93 -31.93 9.14 -11.61
CA ASP A 93 -32.06 9.14 -13.07
C ASP A 93 -31.64 7.79 -13.68
N ALA A 94 -32.55 7.13 -14.40
CA ALA A 94 -32.32 5.82 -15.04
C ALA A 94 -31.15 5.78 -16.04
N ARG A 95 -30.75 6.94 -16.60
CA ARG A 95 -29.65 7.04 -17.56
C ARG A 95 -28.29 7.35 -16.91
N ARG A 96 -28.27 7.61 -15.59
CA ARG A 96 -27.08 7.95 -14.78
C ARG A 96 -26.11 8.97 -15.41
N SER A 97 -26.63 9.86 -16.26
CA SER A 97 -25.85 10.81 -17.07
C SER A 97 -25.20 11.94 -16.26
N ARG A 98 -25.52 12.05 -14.97
CA ARG A 98 -24.98 13.07 -14.04
C ARG A 98 -23.84 12.53 -13.16
N LEU A 99 -23.39 11.29 -13.35
CA LEU A 99 -22.31 10.74 -12.56
C LEU A 99 -20.96 11.42 -12.87
N PRO A 100 -20.15 11.72 -11.85
CA PRO A 100 -18.78 12.18 -12.06
C PRO A 100 -17.92 11.09 -12.71
N ARG A 101 -16.76 11.48 -13.27
CA ARG A 101 -15.83 10.50 -13.89
C ARG A 101 -15.42 9.43 -12.86
N PRO A 102 -15.47 8.14 -13.23
CA PRO A 102 -15.12 7.07 -12.32
C PRO A 102 -13.63 7.13 -11.96
N PRO A 103 -13.29 7.11 -10.67
CA PRO A 103 -11.89 7.08 -10.25
C PRO A 103 -11.27 5.71 -10.51
N MET A 104 -9.98 5.71 -10.84
CA MET A 104 -9.24 4.48 -11.19
C MET A 104 -9.29 3.42 -10.08
N LEU A 105 -9.28 3.82 -8.80
CA LEU A 105 -9.27 2.91 -7.65
C LEU A 105 -10.49 1.97 -7.63
N ILE A 106 -11.66 2.47 -8.02
CA ILE A 106 -12.92 1.71 -8.01
C ILE A 106 -13.42 1.39 -9.41
N GLY A 107 -12.59 1.53 -10.45
CA GLY A 107 -13.03 1.41 -11.85
C GLY A 107 -13.72 0.08 -12.16
N ALA A 108 -13.22 -1.03 -11.61
CA ALA A 108 -13.82 -2.35 -11.76
C ALA A 108 -15.21 -2.44 -11.08
N MET A 109 -15.32 -1.89 -9.87
CA MET A 109 -16.60 -1.81 -9.14
C MET A 109 -17.61 -0.96 -9.90
N VAL A 110 -17.20 0.22 -10.40
CA VAL A 110 -18.10 1.12 -11.14
C VAL A 110 -18.77 0.39 -12.30
N LYS A 111 -17.98 -0.35 -13.09
CA LYS A 111 -18.51 -1.08 -14.25
C LYS A 111 -19.54 -2.14 -13.83
N LEU A 112 -19.24 -2.90 -12.79
CA LEU A 112 -20.13 -3.96 -12.29
C LEU A 112 -21.39 -3.40 -11.62
N LEU A 113 -21.29 -2.28 -10.89
CA LEU A 113 -22.43 -1.60 -10.29
C LEU A 113 -23.37 -0.99 -11.35
N LEU A 114 -22.81 -0.40 -12.40
CA LEU A 114 -23.60 0.14 -13.52
C LEU A 114 -24.32 -0.98 -14.27
N ASP A 115 -23.62 -2.09 -14.55
CA ASP A 115 -24.17 -3.25 -15.24
C ASP A 115 -25.22 -3.99 -14.40
N ALA A 116 -25.00 -4.13 -13.09
CA ALA A 116 -25.99 -4.70 -12.16
C ALA A 116 -27.24 -3.82 -12.06
N ASP A 117 -27.09 -2.50 -12.12
CA ASP A 117 -28.20 -1.55 -12.11
C ASP A 117 -29.03 -1.59 -13.40
N GLU A 118 -28.37 -1.61 -14.57
CA GLU A 118 -29.04 -1.74 -15.88
C GLU A 118 -29.85 -3.04 -15.97
N ARG A 119 -29.38 -4.12 -15.32
CA ARG A 119 -30.07 -5.42 -15.27
C ARG A 119 -31.11 -5.54 -14.16
N GLY A 120 -31.54 -4.42 -13.57
CA GLY A 120 -32.60 -4.40 -12.55
C GLY A 120 -32.11 -4.51 -11.10
N GLY A 121 -30.84 -4.18 -10.83
CA GLY A 121 -30.30 -3.94 -9.49
C GLY A 121 -29.88 -5.19 -8.69
N ARG A 122 -29.48 -6.28 -9.37
CA ARG A 122 -29.13 -7.56 -8.71
C ARG A 122 -27.62 -7.74 -8.59
N LEU A 123 -27.03 -7.27 -7.49
CA LEU A 123 -25.71 -7.75 -7.06
C LEU A 123 -25.91 -9.05 -6.28
N THR A 124 -25.23 -10.12 -6.70
CA THR A 124 -25.18 -11.36 -5.92
C THR A 124 -24.07 -11.25 -4.86
N PRO A 125 -24.15 -11.99 -3.74
CA PRO A 125 -23.07 -12.07 -2.76
C PRO A 125 -21.70 -12.38 -3.37
N GLU A 126 -21.67 -13.22 -4.41
CA GLU A 126 -20.47 -13.59 -5.15
C GLU A 126 -19.89 -12.39 -5.91
N SER A 127 -20.74 -11.60 -6.57
CA SER A 127 -20.30 -10.38 -7.28
C SER A 127 -19.77 -9.30 -6.33
N THR A 128 -20.38 -9.16 -5.15
CA THR A 128 -19.93 -8.24 -4.09
C THR A 128 -18.55 -8.64 -3.57
N ARG A 129 -18.35 -9.93 -3.27
CA ARG A 129 -17.05 -10.46 -2.82
C ARG A 129 -15.97 -10.28 -3.88
N ALA A 130 -16.28 -10.55 -5.15
CA ALA A 130 -15.32 -10.35 -6.25
C ALA A 130 -14.92 -8.88 -6.43
N ILE A 131 -15.86 -7.93 -6.23
CA ILE A 131 -15.57 -6.50 -6.22
C ILE A 131 -14.63 -6.12 -5.08
N LEU A 132 -14.95 -6.57 -3.86
CA LEU A 132 -14.16 -6.27 -2.67
C LEU A 132 -12.75 -6.84 -2.80
N ASP A 133 -12.62 -8.09 -3.25
CA ASP A 133 -11.32 -8.73 -3.49
C ASP A 133 -10.48 -7.94 -4.51
N SER A 134 -11.07 -7.54 -5.65
CA SER A 134 -10.37 -6.74 -6.65
C SER A 134 -9.90 -5.37 -6.13
N ILE A 135 -10.72 -4.70 -5.32
CA ILE A 135 -10.36 -3.42 -4.69
C ILE A 135 -9.25 -3.65 -3.65
N GLY A 136 -9.38 -4.70 -2.83
CA GLY A 136 -8.41 -5.10 -1.83
C GLY A 136 -7.03 -5.32 -2.43
N THR A 137 -6.94 -6.15 -3.47
CA THR A 137 -5.68 -6.42 -4.19
C THR A 137 -5.02 -5.13 -4.70
N ARG A 138 -5.79 -4.24 -5.34
CA ARG A 138 -5.26 -2.96 -5.86
C ARG A 138 -4.74 -2.04 -4.77
N MET A 139 -5.41 -2.04 -3.61
CA MET A 139 -4.99 -1.25 -2.46
C MET A 139 -3.72 -1.83 -1.83
N ASP A 140 -3.63 -3.17 -1.75
CA ASP A 140 -2.44 -3.87 -1.26
C ASP A 140 -1.22 -3.63 -2.15
N GLU A 141 -1.37 -3.73 -3.47
CA GLU A 141 -0.32 -3.38 -4.45
C GLU A 141 0.18 -1.95 -4.22
N GLY A 142 -0.76 -1.02 -4.03
CA GLY A 142 -0.44 0.37 -3.77
C GLY A 142 0.37 0.58 -2.48
N ARG A 143 0.01 -0.15 -1.40
CA ARG A 143 0.71 -0.10 -0.10
C ARG A 143 2.09 -0.73 -0.16
N GLU A 144 2.24 -1.81 -0.92
CA GLU A 144 3.54 -2.45 -1.13
C GLU A 144 4.56 -1.49 -1.77
N MET A 145 4.12 -0.73 -2.78
CA MET A 145 4.95 0.29 -3.41
C MET A 145 5.36 1.41 -2.45
N GLY A 146 4.47 1.83 -1.55
CA GLY A 146 4.78 2.81 -0.50
C GLY A 146 5.88 2.31 0.44
N ARG A 147 5.73 1.08 0.95
CA ARG A 147 6.75 0.42 1.79
C ARG A 147 8.08 0.23 1.05
N TYR A 148 8.04 -0.14 -0.23
CA TYR A 148 9.24 -0.30 -1.04
C TYR A 148 10.04 1.00 -1.13
N ILE A 149 9.38 2.14 -1.37
CA ILE A 149 10.06 3.45 -1.41
C ILE A 149 10.70 3.79 -0.05
N GLY A 150 10.02 3.48 1.05
CA GLY A 150 10.57 3.63 2.40
C GLY A 150 11.82 2.77 2.62
N HIS A 151 11.78 1.48 2.28
CA HIS A 151 12.93 0.59 2.38
C HIS A 151 14.08 1.01 1.45
N LEU A 152 13.76 1.52 0.26
CA LEU A 152 14.74 2.03 -0.69
C LEU A 152 15.49 3.24 -0.12
N LEU A 153 14.80 4.15 0.58
CA LEU A 153 15.44 5.29 1.24
C LEU A 153 16.40 4.85 2.36
N VAL A 154 16.02 3.87 3.16
CA VAL A 154 16.91 3.27 4.17
C VAL A 154 18.13 2.64 3.49
N PHE A 155 17.90 1.80 2.48
CA PHE A 155 18.96 1.15 1.74
C PHE A 155 19.93 2.16 1.12
N LEU A 156 19.42 3.24 0.54
CA LEU A 156 20.24 4.27 -0.07
C LEU A 156 21.06 5.06 0.97
N GLY A 157 20.49 5.30 2.16
CA GLY A 157 21.23 5.85 3.30
C GLY A 157 22.37 4.92 3.77
N LEU A 158 22.10 3.61 3.84
CA LEU A 158 23.12 2.60 4.15
C LEU A 158 24.21 2.51 3.06
N LEU A 159 23.86 2.69 1.79
CA LEU A 159 24.84 2.76 0.70
C LEU A 159 25.80 3.94 0.91
N GLY A 160 25.30 5.05 1.43
CA GLY A 160 26.13 6.19 1.82
C GLY A 160 27.16 5.86 2.89
N THR A 161 26.81 5.05 3.89
CA THR A 161 27.78 4.62 4.91
C THR A 161 28.86 3.73 4.32
N PHE A 162 28.49 2.82 3.42
CA PHE A 162 29.45 1.99 2.69
C PHE A 162 30.40 2.83 1.84
N TRP A 163 29.90 3.86 1.17
CA TRP A 163 30.72 4.77 0.38
C TRP A 163 31.74 5.53 1.23
N GLY A 164 31.31 6.12 2.35
CA GLY A 164 32.24 6.83 3.23
C GLY A 164 33.24 5.90 3.94
N LEU A 165 32.89 4.63 4.17
CA LEU A 165 33.85 3.62 4.64
C LEU A 165 34.93 3.34 3.60
N ILE A 166 34.59 3.23 2.31
CA ILE A 166 35.58 3.09 1.24
C ILE A 166 36.51 4.30 1.19
N GLU A 167 35.97 5.51 1.29
CA GLU A 167 36.76 6.74 1.36
C GLU A 167 37.71 6.73 2.57
N THR A 168 37.22 6.28 3.72
CA THR A 168 38.01 6.14 4.95
C THR A 168 39.16 5.15 4.78
N VAL A 169 38.88 3.97 4.21
CA VAL A 169 39.89 2.93 3.95
C VAL A 169 40.95 3.42 2.97
N ASN A 170 40.54 4.08 1.89
CA ASN A 170 41.48 4.63 0.91
C ASN A 170 42.41 5.68 1.55
N GLY A 171 41.87 6.56 2.41
CA GLY A 171 42.67 7.52 3.16
C GLY A 171 43.65 6.86 4.13
N VAL A 172 43.28 5.74 4.76
CA VAL A 172 44.19 4.97 5.61
C VAL A 172 45.31 4.34 4.78
N VAL A 173 45.00 3.78 3.61
CA VAL A 173 46.02 3.22 2.69
C VAL A 173 47.02 4.30 2.28
N GLU A 174 46.53 5.48 1.90
CA GLU A 174 47.39 6.62 1.55
C GLU A 174 48.27 7.08 2.72
N THR A 175 47.71 7.10 3.94
CA THR A 175 48.45 7.40 5.17
C THR A 175 49.61 6.43 5.37
N ILE A 176 49.37 5.13 5.22
CA ILE A 176 50.39 4.08 5.40
C ILE A 176 51.47 4.18 4.31
N SER A 177 51.07 4.41 3.05
CA SER A 177 52.01 4.59 1.94
C SER A 177 52.88 5.83 2.11
N GLY A 178 52.33 6.92 2.68
CA GLY A 178 53.07 8.16 2.92
C GLY A 178 54.15 8.06 4.02
N LEU A 179 53.92 7.22 5.04
CA LEU A 179 54.88 7.01 6.14
C LEU A 179 56.14 6.25 5.71
N GLY A 180 56.10 5.51 4.59
CA GLY A 180 57.26 4.80 4.05
C GLY A 180 58.28 5.70 3.33
N VAL A 181 57.95 6.98 3.10
CA VAL A 181 58.73 7.90 2.23
C VAL A 181 59.44 9.01 3.02
N THR A 182 59.25 9.09 4.33
CA THR A 182 59.78 10.20 5.15
C THR A 182 61.24 10.01 5.52
N GLY A 183 62.14 10.57 4.71
CA GLY A 183 63.53 10.86 5.05
C GLY A 183 63.78 12.32 5.48
N GLY A 184 62.90 12.90 6.31
CA GLY A 184 62.94 14.32 6.69
C GLY A 184 62.64 14.61 8.16
N ASP A 185 62.67 15.90 8.53
CA ASP A 185 62.56 16.42 9.91
C ASP A 185 61.31 15.89 10.67
N PRO A 186 61.42 15.54 11.97
CA PRO A 186 60.33 14.97 12.77
C PRO A 186 59.04 15.81 12.81
N GLU A 187 59.17 17.14 12.75
CA GLU A 187 58.04 18.08 12.74
C GLU A 187 57.20 17.97 11.45
N THR A 188 57.86 17.68 10.32
CA THR A 188 57.21 17.47 9.02
C THR A 188 56.45 16.15 8.99
N ALA A 189 57.02 15.10 9.60
CA ALA A 189 56.38 13.79 9.70
C ALA A 189 55.09 13.84 10.54
N ILE A 190 55.07 14.60 11.64
CA ILE A 190 53.86 14.77 12.46
C ILE A 190 52.78 15.56 11.70
N THR A 191 53.15 16.63 11.00
CA THR A 191 52.20 17.44 10.21
C THR A 191 51.59 16.62 9.07
N GLN A 192 52.39 15.78 8.41
CA GLN A 192 51.90 14.84 7.40
C GLN A 192 50.97 13.78 8.00
N LEU A 193 51.30 13.21 9.16
CA LEU A 193 50.42 12.26 9.84
C LEU A 193 49.05 12.88 10.17
N ILE A 194 49.02 14.11 10.70
CA ILE A 194 47.77 14.83 10.99
C ILE A 194 46.95 15.07 9.71
N THR A 195 47.61 15.48 8.63
CA THR A 195 46.96 15.73 7.34
C THR A 195 46.37 14.45 6.76
N ASN A 196 47.13 13.35 6.82
CA ASN A 196 46.73 12.05 6.30
C ASN A 196 45.58 11.42 7.11
N LEU A 197 45.51 11.65 8.42
CA LEU A 197 44.40 11.20 9.26
C LEU A 197 43.12 12.03 9.11
N LYS A 198 43.21 13.25 8.56
CA LYS A 198 42.04 14.12 8.34
C LYS A 198 41.11 13.56 7.27
N ALA A 199 41.64 12.92 6.23
CA ALA A 199 40.84 12.35 5.15
C ALA A 199 39.93 11.18 5.64
N PRO A 200 40.45 10.18 6.38
CA PRO A 200 39.62 9.15 7.02
C PRO A 200 38.54 9.70 7.95
N LEU A 201 38.85 10.74 8.74
CA LEU A 201 37.89 11.40 9.61
C LEU A 201 36.78 12.11 8.82
N SER A 202 37.11 12.72 7.68
CA SER A 202 36.14 13.36 6.79
C SER A 202 35.22 12.34 6.12
N GLY A 203 35.75 11.21 5.65
CA GLY A 203 34.97 10.13 5.02
C GLY A 203 33.89 9.56 5.95
N MET A 204 34.14 9.55 7.26
CA MET A 204 33.14 9.17 8.28
C MET A 204 31.96 10.16 8.35
N GLY A 205 32.23 11.48 8.23
CA GLY A 205 31.20 12.52 8.19
C GLY A 205 30.31 12.43 6.94
N THR A 206 30.92 12.11 5.79
CA THR A 206 30.21 11.83 4.52
C THR A 206 29.28 10.61 4.64
N ALA A 207 29.78 9.52 5.23
CA ALA A 207 29.00 8.31 5.49
C ALA A 207 27.77 8.60 6.38
N PHE A 208 27.98 9.30 7.48
CA PHE A 208 26.94 9.54 8.47
C PHE A 208 25.83 10.48 7.95
N SER A 209 26.20 11.54 7.24
CA SER A 209 25.24 12.50 6.66
C SER A 209 24.27 11.84 5.68
N SER A 210 24.80 11.03 4.76
CA SER A 210 23.99 10.28 3.78
C SER A 210 23.00 9.33 4.46
N SER A 211 23.43 8.66 5.53
CA SER A 211 22.56 7.79 6.33
C SER A 211 21.44 8.57 7.02
N LEU A 212 21.75 9.74 7.59
CA LEU A 212 20.74 10.61 8.20
C LEU A 212 19.69 11.07 7.19
N PHE A 213 20.08 11.42 5.95
CA PHE A 213 19.11 11.77 4.91
C PHE A 213 18.21 10.59 4.55
N GLY A 214 18.79 9.40 4.38
CA GLY A 214 18.03 8.19 4.04
C GLY A 214 17.05 7.76 5.14
N LEU A 215 17.50 7.75 6.39
CA LEU A 215 16.68 7.39 7.56
C LEU A 215 15.60 8.44 7.86
N SER A 216 15.95 9.73 7.80
CA SER A 216 14.96 10.79 8.01
C SER A 216 13.92 10.80 6.89
N GLY A 217 14.35 10.59 5.65
CA GLY A 217 13.47 10.47 4.49
C GLY A 217 12.54 9.27 4.60
N SER A 218 13.05 8.10 5.01
CA SER A 218 12.21 6.91 5.18
C SER A 218 11.19 7.06 6.31
N LEU A 219 11.51 7.79 7.38
CA LEU A 219 10.56 8.13 8.44
C LEU A 219 9.45 9.03 7.92
N VAL A 220 9.79 10.05 7.12
CA VAL A 220 8.80 10.93 6.49
C VAL A 220 7.86 10.13 5.59
N VAL A 221 8.41 9.33 4.67
CA VAL A 221 7.62 8.48 3.78
C VAL A 221 6.80 7.46 4.55
N GLY A 222 7.37 6.84 5.59
CA GLY A 222 6.69 5.85 6.42
C GLY A 222 5.47 6.42 7.16
N PHE A 223 5.57 7.65 7.68
CA PHE A 223 4.41 8.32 8.27
C PHE A 223 3.32 8.60 7.22
N LEU A 224 3.70 9.05 6.02
CA LEU A 224 2.76 9.31 4.94
C LEU A 224 2.06 8.02 4.47
N ASP A 225 2.82 6.93 4.32
CA ASP A 225 2.28 5.61 3.97
C ASP A 225 1.29 5.11 5.02
N LEU A 226 1.59 5.30 6.31
CA LEU A 226 0.67 4.95 7.38
C LEU A 226 -0.67 5.70 7.26
N GLN A 227 -0.64 7.00 7.00
CA GLN A 227 -1.86 7.80 6.84
C GLN A 227 -2.66 7.40 5.59
N SER A 228 -1.98 7.12 4.48
CA SER A 228 -2.58 6.62 3.24
C SER A 228 -3.25 5.26 3.46
N SER A 229 -2.54 4.34 4.11
CA SER A 229 -3.01 2.98 4.44
C SER A 229 -4.24 3.00 5.36
N GLN A 230 -4.25 3.87 6.38
CA GLN A 230 -5.42 4.03 7.25
C GLN A 230 -6.64 4.58 6.50
N ALA A 231 -6.43 5.59 5.63
CA ALA A 231 -7.51 6.15 4.83
C ALA A 231 -8.11 5.11 3.88
N GLN A 232 -7.24 4.30 3.26
CA GLN A 232 -7.62 3.17 2.43
C GLN A 232 -8.39 2.11 3.20
N GLY A 233 -7.86 1.61 4.32
CA GLY A 233 -8.54 0.60 5.13
C GLY A 233 -9.93 1.04 5.56
N ARG A 234 -10.09 2.30 6.01
CA ARG A 234 -11.40 2.85 6.35
C ARG A 234 -12.35 2.90 5.15
N PHE A 235 -11.87 3.33 3.98
CA PHE A 235 -12.67 3.34 2.75
C PHE A 235 -13.12 1.92 2.34
N TYR A 236 -12.24 0.93 2.47
CA TYR A 236 -12.58 -0.47 2.20
C TYR A 236 -13.69 -0.96 3.11
N THR A 237 -13.58 -0.73 4.42
CA THR A 237 -14.62 -1.09 5.39
C THR A 237 -15.94 -0.38 5.10
N ASP A 238 -15.90 0.92 4.79
CA ASP A 238 -17.11 1.69 4.43
C ASP A 238 -17.78 1.13 3.16
N LEU A 239 -16.99 0.66 2.18
CA LEU A 239 -17.50 0.00 0.97
C LEU A 239 -18.10 -1.38 1.27
N GLU A 240 -17.44 -2.18 2.10
CA GLU A 240 -17.91 -3.50 2.52
C GLU A 240 -19.26 -3.41 3.23
N ASP A 241 -19.39 -2.49 4.19
CA ASP A 241 -20.64 -2.24 4.92
C ASP A 241 -21.75 -1.80 3.96
N TRP A 242 -21.43 -0.94 3.00
CA TRP A 242 -22.40 -0.46 2.01
C TRP A 242 -22.87 -1.57 1.06
N LEU A 243 -21.96 -2.38 0.52
CA LEU A 243 -22.30 -3.47 -0.40
C LEU A 243 -23.05 -4.60 0.32
N SER A 244 -22.68 -4.89 1.58
CA SER A 244 -23.40 -5.85 2.43
C SER A 244 -24.83 -5.39 2.67
N GLY A 245 -25.04 -4.11 3.01
CA GLY A 245 -26.37 -3.53 3.14
C GLY A 245 -27.20 -3.62 1.85
N MET A 246 -26.58 -3.48 0.67
CA MET A 246 -27.26 -3.63 -0.61
C MET A 246 -27.69 -5.07 -0.92
N THR A 247 -26.96 -6.04 -0.38
CA THR A 247 -27.21 -7.48 -0.54
C THR A 247 -28.26 -7.97 0.45
N ASP A 248 -28.16 -7.60 1.73
CA ASP A 248 -29.09 -7.99 2.81
C ASP A 248 -30.51 -7.42 2.61
N THR A 249 -30.61 -6.14 2.21
CA THR A 249 -31.92 -5.49 1.99
C THR A 249 -32.69 -6.07 0.79
N ARG A 250 -32.04 -6.84 -0.07
CA ARG A 250 -32.67 -7.50 -1.22
C ARG A 250 -32.82 -9.01 -1.08
N ALA A 251 -31.99 -9.66 -0.26
CA ALA A 251 -32.21 -11.04 0.19
C ALA A 251 -33.38 -11.14 1.19
N GLY A 252 -33.61 -10.08 1.98
CA GLY A 252 -34.67 -9.97 2.98
C GLY A 252 -35.95 -9.27 2.52
N ALA A 253 -36.35 -9.38 1.26
CA ALA A 253 -37.69 -8.98 0.83
C ALA A 253 -38.64 -10.20 0.75
N PRO A 254 -39.15 -10.76 1.88
CA PRO A 254 -40.48 -11.30 1.83
C PRO A 254 -41.38 -10.09 1.60
N GLY A 255 -41.90 -9.97 0.38
CA GLY A 255 -42.94 -8.99 0.10
C GLY A 255 -43.95 -9.06 1.23
N LYS A 256 -44.31 -7.90 1.79
CA LYS A 256 -45.48 -7.77 2.65
C LYS A 256 -46.73 -7.97 1.80
N THR A 257 -46.86 -9.16 1.21
CA THR A 257 -48.11 -9.71 0.73
C THR A 257 -48.82 -10.13 2.00
N THR A 258 -50.00 -9.58 2.23
CA THR A 258 -50.97 -10.14 3.17
C THR A 258 -50.94 -11.66 3.09
N MET A 259 -50.41 -12.30 4.14
CA MET A 259 -50.27 -13.76 4.24
C MET A 259 -51.62 -14.41 3.95
N SER A 260 -51.72 -14.98 2.75
CA SER A 260 -52.71 -15.99 2.42
C SER A 260 -52.00 -17.34 2.59
N ALA A 261 -52.71 -18.36 3.05
CA ALA A 261 -52.17 -19.65 3.49
C ALA A 261 -51.45 -20.49 2.40
N ASP A 262 -51.24 -19.94 1.21
CA ASP A 262 -50.64 -20.58 0.03
C ASP A 262 -49.12 -20.30 -0.11
N ASP A 263 -48.61 -19.21 0.47
CA ASP A 263 -47.19 -18.80 0.34
C ASP A 263 -46.21 -19.59 1.25
N GLY A 264 -46.71 -20.41 2.18
CA GLY A 264 -45.87 -21.29 3.00
C GLY A 264 -45.19 -22.36 2.14
N ASP A 265 -45.88 -22.88 1.13
CA ASP A 265 -45.41 -23.96 0.27
C ASP A 265 -44.24 -23.54 -0.64
N ALA A 266 -44.20 -22.25 -1.03
CA ALA A 266 -43.10 -21.70 -1.83
C ALA A 266 -41.79 -21.61 -1.04
N PHE A 267 -41.86 -21.36 0.27
CA PHE A 267 -40.68 -21.30 1.13
C PHE A 267 -40.15 -22.70 1.46
N TYR A 268 -41.05 -23.66 1.74
CA TYR A 268 -40.68 -25.05 1.95
C TYR A 268 -40.13 -25.72 0.69
N SER A 269 -40.67 -25.41 -0.49
CA SER A 269 -40.14 -25.94 -1.76
C SER A 269 -38.77 -25.36 -2.12
N LEU A 270 -38.49 -24.10 -1.77
CA LEU A 270 -37.15 -23.52 -1.94
C LEU A 270 -36.14 -24.14 -0.97
N GLU A 271 -36.51 -24.32 0.30
CA GLU A 271 -35.65 -24.98 1.29
C GLU A 271 -35.36 -26.45 0.89
N ALA A 272 -36.38 -27.16 0.40
CA ALA A 272 -36.23 -28.52 -0.13
C ALA A 272 -35.34 -28.56 -1.39
N ALA A 273 -35.45 -27.57 -2.30
CA ALA A 273 -34.61 -27.49 -3.49
C ALA A 273 -33.15 -27.18 -3.15
N ILE A 274 -32.90 -26.33 -2.15
CA ILE A 274 -31.54 -26.03 -1.66
C ILE A 274 -30.94 -27.25 -0.97
N ALA A 275 -31.72 -27.96 -0.14
CA ALA A 275 -31.28 -29.19 0.51
C ALA A 275 -30.94 -30.29 -0.53
N ALA A 276 -31.78 -30.46 -1.55
CA ALA A 276 -31.54 -31.41 -2.64
C ALA A 276 -30.31 -31.04 -3.47
N GLY A 277 -30.09 -29.74 -3.74
CA GLY A 277 -28.89 -29.25 -4.42
C GLY A 277 -27.61 -29.49 -3.62
N ALA A 278 -27.64 -29.25 -2.30
CA ALA A 278 -26.53 -29.51 -1.41
C ALA A 278 -26.20 -31.01 -1.34
N GLU A 279 -27.21 -31.88 -1.27
CA GLU A 279 -27.01 -33.33 -1.25
C GLU A 279 -26.44 -33.86 -2.58
N ALA A 280 -26.92 -33.34 -3.72
CA ALA A 280 -26.38 -33.69 -5.03
C ALA A 280 -24.91 -33.26 -5.19
N MET A 281 -24.56 -32.07 -4.69
CA MET A 281 -23.17 -31.59 -4.71
C MET A 281 -22.26 -32.42 -3.82
N ILE A 282 -22.70 -32.79 -2.62
CA ILE A 282 -21.94 -33.66 -1.71
C ILE A 282 -21.72 -35.04 -2.34
N LYS A 283 -22.74 -35.64 -2.98
CA LYS A 283 -22.59 -36.93 -3.68
C LYS A 283 -21.63 -36.84 -4.86
N ALA A 284 -21.71 -35.76 -5.66
CA ALA A 284 -20.79 -35.55 -6.78
C ALA A 284 -19.33 -35.42 -6.29
N GLN A 285 -19.10 -34.64 -5.24
CA GLN A 285 -17.76 -34.45 -4.68
C GLN A 285 -17.23 -35.73 -4.02
N ALA A 286 -18.10 -36.51 -3.36
CA ALA A 286 -17.72 -37.81 -2.80
C ALA A 286 -17.36 -38.85 -3.88
N HIS A 287 -18.04 -38.81 -5.03
CA HIS A 287 -17.71 -39.66 -6.18
C HIS A 287 -16.35 -39.30 -6.77
N GLU A 288 -16.10 -38.00 -6.99
CA GLU A 288 -14.83 -37.50 -7.54
C GLU A 288 -13.64 -37.83 -6.62
N ILE A 289 -13.82 -37.68 -5.31
CA ILE A 289 -12.81 -38.08 -4.31
C ILE A 289 -12.59 -39.62 -4.31
N GLY A 290 -13.64 -40.40 -4.59
CA GLY A 290 -13.57 -41.85 -4.73
C GLY A 290 -12.71 -42.27 -5.93
N GLU A 291 -13.00 -41.71 -7.11
CA GLU A 291 -12.24 -41.97 -8.32
C GLU A 291 -10.77 -41.56 -8.16
N LEU A 292 -10.50 -40.40 -7.57
CA LEU A 292 -9.15 -39.92 -7.32
C LEU A 292 -8.38 -40.87 -6.39
N LYS A 293 -9.02 -41.42 -5.35
CA LYS A 293 -8.40 -42.40 -4.45
C LYS A 293 -8.08 -43.72 -5.15
N ASP A 294 -8.96 -44.17 -6.04
CA ASP A 294 -8.74 -45.41 -6.79
C ASP A 294 -7.65 -45.25 -7.85
N GLU A 295 -7.55 -44.07 -8.48
CA GLU A 295 -6.46 -43.71 -9.37
C GLU A 295 -5.11 -43.65 -8.62
N ILE A 296 -5.07 -43.00 -7.45
CA ILE A 296 -3.87 -42.99 -6.58
C ILE A 296 -3.47 -44.42 -6.17
N ARG A 297 -4.42 -45.30 -5.83
CA ARG A 297 -4.13 -46.70 -5.50
C ARG A 297 -3.62 -47.49 -6.70
N ALA A 298 -4.16 -47.26 -7.89
CA ALA A 298 -3.69 -47.88 -9.13
C ALA A 298 -2.27 -47.43 -9.48
N LEU A 299 -1.98 -46.13 -9.33
CA LEU A 299 -0.65 -45.56 -9.53
C LEU A 299 0.35 -46.16 -8.55
N ASN A 300 0.00 -46.24 -7.26
CA ASN A 300 0.87 -46.84 -6.24
C ASN A 300 1.19 -48.33 -6.53
N ARG A 301 0.20 -49.13 -6.95
CA ARG A 301 0.43 -50.52 -7.37
C ARG A 301 1.37 -50.62 -8.58
N SER A 302 1.28 -49.68 -9.51
CA SER A 302 2.16 -49.64 -10.69
C SER A 302 3.61 -49.28 -10.34
N ILE A 303 3.81 -48.40 -9.35
CA ILE A 303 5.13 -47.98 -8.87
C ILE A 303 5.81 -49.11 -8.11
N ILE A 304 5.09 -49.80 -7.22
CA ILE A 304 5.60 -50.97 -6.49
C ILE A 304 6.04 -52.09 -7.45
N ARG A 305 5.33 -52.27 -8.57
CA ARG A 305 5.68 -53.28 -9.58
C ARG A 305 6.91 -52.92 -10.41
N ARG A 306 7.23 -51.63 -10.57
CA ARG A 306 8.44 -51.14 -11.27
C ARG A 306 9.67 -51.01 -10.38
N GLY A 307 9.51 -50.88 -9.07
CA GLY A 307 10.62 -50.77 -8.11
C GLY A 307 11.15 -52.11 -7.58
N GLY A 308 10.64 -53.24 -8.10
CA GLY A 308 11.03 -54.60 -7.70
C GLY A 308 11.72 -55.42 -8.80
N GLU A 309 12.03 -54.80 -9.95
CA GLU A 309 12.97 -55.31 -10.97
C GLU A 309 14.29 -54.53 -10.87
#